data_AF-A0A9D7RHE9-F1
#
_entry.id   AF-A0A9D7RHE9-F1
#
_cell.length_a   1.000
_cell.length_b   1.000
_cell.length_c   1.000
_cell.angle_alpha   90.00
_cell.angle_beta   90.00
_cell.angle_gamma   90.00
#
_symmetry.space_group_name_H-M   'P 1'
#
loop_
_entity.id
_entity.type
_entity.pdbx_description
1 polymer ?
#
loop_
_entity_poly.entity_id
_entity_poly.type
_entity_poly.pdbx_seq_one_letter_code
_entity_poly.pdbx_strand_id
1 'polypeptide(L)'
;IADKLGLVVAAFWLLHPLNVSTVLYIVQRMAQLSALFSLLAMWAYVIGRKYIDEGQSRRGGLWLFIGVPTLTVLAALSKENGLLVPLYCAVIELFLFKQPRTRSVLIFQSGFVIAPIVVGLVALVGMPDRILAGYSQREWTLPERLLTQCRVIWDYIGQLLLPNPVRMGLFSDDVVASTSIFQPWTTAAGLLGSVGVGVAGVVFAREVAFGFSRHRPVFCGPRDGVHRVAA
;
A
#
# COMPACT_ATOMS: atom_id res chain seq x y z
N ILE A 1 -1.05 -22.74 11.13
CA ILE A 1 -0.68 -21.52 11.89
C ILE A 1 -0.97 -20.27 11.06
N ALA A 2 -0.54 -20.23 9.80
CA ALA A 2 -0.83 -19.11 8.89
C ALA A 2 -2.33 -18.76 8.77
N ASP A 3 -3.21 -19.75 8.60
CA ASP A 3 -4.66 -19.50 8.45
C ASP A 3 -5.29 -18.88 9.71
N LYS A 4 -4.83 -19.33 10.89
CA LYS A 4 -5.29 -18.77 12.18
C LYS A 4 -4.84 -17.32 12.35
N LEU A 5 -3.60 -17.01 11.95
CA LEU A 5 -3.10 -15.63 11.99
C LEU A 5 -3.86 -14.72 11.03
N GLY A 6 -4.11 -15.19 9.80
CA GLY A 6 -4.92 -14.43 8.82
C GLY A 6 -6.32 -14.14 9.34
N LEU A 7 -6.98 -15.12 9.97
CA LEU A 7 -8.30 -14.94 10.55
C LEU A 7 -8.30 -13.94 11.71
N VAL A 8 -7.29 -13.99 12.58
CA VAL A 8 -7.13 -13.02 13.68
C VAL A 8 -6.91 -11.61 13.12
N VAL A 9 -6.03 -11.43 12.14
CA VAL A 9 -5.79 -10.12 11.51
C VAL A 9 -7.05 -9.58 10.83
N ALA A 10 -7.78 -10.43 10.11
CA ALA A 10 -9.04 -10.05 9.49
C ALA A 10 -10.11 -9.67 10.52
N ALA A 11 -10.21 -10.40 11.63
CA ALA A 11 -11.12 -10.09 12.73
C ALA A 11 -10.77 -8.76 13.41
N PHE A 12 -9.48 -8.52 13.70
CA PHE A 12 -9.02 -7.23 14.23
C PHE A 12 -9.39 -6.10 13.27
N TRP A 13 -9.11 -6.23 11.97
CA TRP A 13 -9.46 -5.21 10.99
C TRP A 13 -10.98 -4.97 10.92
N LEU A 14 -11.78 -6.04 10.86
CA LEU A 14 -13.24 -5.95 10.76
C LEU A 14 -13.88 -5.28 11.98
N LEU A 15 -13.38 -5.58 13.19
CA LEU A 15 -13.95 -5.11 14.45
C LEU A 15 -13.32 -3.78 14.93
N HIS A 16 -12.31 -3.27 14.24
CA HIS A 16 -11.60 -2.07 14.69
C HIS A 16 -12.50 -0.82 14.60
N PRO A 17 -12.63 -0.02 15.68
CA PRO A 17 -13.53 1.14 15.71
C PRO A 17 -13.19 2.24 14.71
N LEU A 18 -11.93 2.33 14.27
CA LEU A 18 -11.48 3.27 13.24
C LEU A 18 -12.23 3.07 11.89
N ASN A 19 -12.75 1.86 11.63
CA ASN A 19 -13.51 1.56 10.41
C ASN A 19 -15.00 1.93 10.50
N VAL A 20 -15.49 2.40 11.64
CA VAL A 20 -16.92 2.73 11.81
C VAL A 20 -17.34 3.87 10.87
N SER A 21 -16.55 4.94 10.79
CA SER A 21 -16.85 6.10 9.93
C SER A 21 -16.79 5.75 8.44
N THR A 22 -15.95 4.78 8.04
CA THR A 22 -15.83 4.35 6.64
C THR A 22 -16.98 3.47 6.18
N VAL A 23 -17.75 2.89 7.11
CA VAL A 23 -18.92 2.06 6.82
C VAL A 23 -20.23 2.80 7.00
N LEU A 24 -20.37 3.59 8.06
CA LEU A 24 -21.62 4.26 8.39
C LEU A 24 -21.92 5.47 7.48
N TYR A 25 -20.89 6.15 6.97
CA TYR A 25 -21.10 7.34 6.15
C TYR A 25 -21.27 7.02 4.67
N ILE A 26 -22.38 7.51 4.10
CA ILE A 26 -22.73 7.26 2.70
C ILE A 26 -21.65 7.75 1.73
N VAL A 27 -20.98 8.85 2.05
CA VAL A 27 -19.88 9.42 1.26
C VAL A 27 -18.67 8.49 1.22
N GLN A 28 -18.50 7.63 2.23
CA GLN A 28 -17.37 6.69 2.30
C GLN A 28 -17.59 5.40 1.51
N ARG A 29 -18.73 5.21 0.82
CA ARG A 29 -18.93 4.11 -0.14
C ARG A 29 -17.83 4.09 -1.21
N MET A 30 -17.37 5.27 -1.63
CA MET A 30 -16.24 5.42 -2.56
C MET A 30 -14.93 4.85 -1.98
N ALA A 31 -14.71 5.00 -0.67
CA ALA A 31 -13.56 4.46 0.03
C ALA A 31 -13.64 2.93 0.16
N GLN A 32 -14.82 2.37 0.43
CA GLN A 32 -15.02 0.92 0.48
C GLN A 32 -14.76 0.23 -0.86
N LEU A 33 -15.27 0.81 -1.95
CA LEU A 33 -15.01 0.30 -3.31
C LEU A 33 -13.53 0.40 -3.68
N SER A 34 -12.89 1.54 -3.39
CA SER A 34 -11.46 1.70 -3.63
C SER A 34 -10.64 0.65 -2.86
N ALA A 35 -10.94 0.45 -1.58
CA ALA A 35 -10.28 -0.57 -0.76
C ALA A 35 -10.49 -1.99 -1.32
N LEU A 36 -11.71 -2.35 -1.73
CA LEU A 36 -12.01 -3.64 -2.34
C LEU A 36 -11.17 -3.87 -3.60
N PHE A 37 -11.18 -2.93 -4.54
CA PHE A 37 -10.44 -3.06 -5.79
C PHE A 37 -8.92 -3.05 -5.57
N SER A 38 -8.41 -2.26 -4.63
CA SER A 38 -6.99 -2.28 -4.25
C SER A 38 -6.58 -3.63 -3.64
N LEU A 39 -7.39 -4.21 -2.75
CA LEU A 39 -7.15 -5.53 -2.17
C LEU A 39 -7.17 -6.62 -3.25
N LEU A 40 -8.14 -6.58 -4.16
CA LEU A 40 -8.22 -7.51 -5.29
C LEU A 40 -7.01 -7.34 -6.24
N ALA A 41 -6.55 -6.12 -6.48
CA ALA A 41 -5.37 -5.88 -7.33
C ALA A 41 -4.10 -6.46 -6.70
N MET A 42 -3.90 -6.27 -5.40
CA MET A 42 -2.79 -6.89 -4.65
C MET A 42 -2.87 -8.41 -4.68
N TRP A 43 -4.07 -8.98 -4.53
CA TRP A 43 -4.28 -10.42 -4.63
C TRP A 43 -4.01 -10.97 -6.03
N ALA A 44 -4.49 -10.28 -7.07
CA ALA A 44 -4.21 -10.57 -8.47
C ALA A 44 -2.72 -10.51 -8.78
N TYR A 45 -1.99 -9.55 -8.19
CA TYR A 45 -0.53 -9.45 -8.32
C TYR A 45 0.15 -10.70 -7.75
N VAL A 46 -0.22 -11.12 -6.53
CA VAL A 46 0.33 -12.32 -5.89
C VAL A 46 0.05 -13.58 -6.72
N ILE A 47 -1.17 -13.73 -7.24
CA ILE A 47 -1.54 -14.85 -8.11
C ILE A 47 -0.73 -14.83 -9.41
N GLY A 48 -0.65 -13.68 -10.08
CA GLY A 48 0.09 -13.51 -11.32
C GLY A 48 1.57 -13.86 -11.16
N ARG A 49 2.18 -13.39 -10.07
CA ARG A 49 3.58 -13.67 -9.75
C ARG A 49 3.83 -15.15 -9.45
N LYS A 50 2.92 -15.82 -8.72
CA LYS A 50 2.99 -17.28 -8.48
C LYS A 50 2.92 -18.10 -9.76
N TYR A 51 2.00 -17.78 -10.67
CA TYR A 51 1.91 -18.48 -11.96
C TYR A 51 3.19 -18.35 -12.79
N ILE A 52 3.86 -17.19 -12.75
CA ILE A 52 5.15 -17.00 -13.43
C ILE A 52 6.24 -17.88 -12.79
N ASP A 53 6.29 -17.98 -11.46
CA ASP A 53 7.25 -18.85 -10.76
C ASP A 53 6.99 -20.34 -11.03
N GLU A 54 5.74 -20.72 -11.29
CA GLU A 54 5.36 -22.08 -11.69
C GLU A 54 5.57 -22.37 -13.19
N GLY A 55 6.13 -21.42 -13.96
CA GLY A 55 6.37 -21.56 -15.40
C GLY A 55 5.15 -21.30 -16.28
N GLN A 56 4.00 -20.94 -15.72
CA GLN A 56 2.77 -20.58 -16.44
C GLN A 56 2.77 -19.09 -16.86
N SER A 57 3.82 -18.67 -17.57
CA SER A 57 4.11 -17.26 -17.90
C SER A 57 2.95 -16.54 -18.60
N ARG A 58 2.15 -17.23 -19.43
CA ARG A 58 1.01 -16.62 -20.12
C ARG A 58 -0.11 -16.23 -19.15
N ARG A 59 -0.51 -17.15 -18.27
CA ARG A 59 -1.56 -16.90 -17.26
C ARG A 59 -1.10 -15.84 -16.26
N GLY A 60 0.14 -15.95 -15.79
CA GLY A 60 0.71 -14.94 -14.90
C GLY A 60 0.82 -13.56 -15.55
N GLY A 61 1.20 -13.51 -16.83
CA GLY A 61 1.20 -12.28 -17.62
C GLY A 61 -0.19 -11.65 -17.77
N LEU A 62 -1.25 -12.45 -17.98
CA LEU A 62 -2.63 -11.92 -18.04
C LEU A 62 -3.04 -11.26 -16.71
N TRP A 63 -2.72 -11.88 -15.59
CA TRP A 63 -2.99 -11.28 -14.28
C TRP A 63 -2.23 -9.98 -14.06
N LEU A 64 -0.94 -9.95 -14.41
CA LEU A 64 -0.12 -8.75 -14.23
C LEU A 64 -0.51 -7.63 -15.20
N PHE A 65 -0.55 -7.88 -16.51
CA PHE A 65 -0.73 -6.82 -17.51
C PHE A 65 -2.18 -6.43 -17.77
N ILE A 66 -3.15 -7.25 -17.37
CA ILE A 66 -4.59 -6.94 -17.54
C ILE A 66 -5.25 -6.81 -16.18
N GLY A 67 -5.19 -7.87 -15.35
CA GLY A 67 -5.90 -7.91 -14.07
C GLY A 67 -5.54 -6.75 -13.13
N VAL A 68 -4.24 -6.59 -12.83
CA VAL A 68 -3.77 -5.55 -11.88
C VAL A 68 -4.08 -4.13 -12.38
N PRO A 69 -3.77 -3.73 -13.63
CA PRO A 69 -4.14 -2.42 -14.17
C PRO A 69 -5.63 -2.15 -14.17
N THR A 70 -6.47 -3.10 -14.61
CA THR A 70 -7.93 -2.92 -14.62
C THR A 70 -8.46 -2.66 -13.22
N LEU A 71 -8.06 -3.45 -12.22
CA LEU A 71 -8.47 -3.26 -10.84
C LEU A 71 -7.95 -1.95 -10.25
N THR A 72 -6.75 -1.52 -10.66
CA THR A 72 -6.18 -0.24 -10.22
C THR A 72 -6.96 0.94 -10.78
N VAL A 73 -7.38 0.89 -12.04
CA VAL A 73 -8.24 1.90 -12.65
C VAL A 73 -9.59 1.96 -11.92
N LEU A 74 -10.22 0.81 -11.64
CA LEU A 74 -11.46 0.77 -10.88
C LEU A 74 -11.30 1.34 -9.45
N ALA A 75 -10.18 1.05 -8.79
CA ALA A 75 -9.86 1.61 -7.48
C ALA A 75 -9.69 3.14 -7.54
N ALA A 76 -8.94 3.64 -8.53
CA ALA A 76 -8.67 5.06 -8.73
C ALA A 76 -9.91 5.86 -9.15
N LEU A 77 -10.78 5.28 -9.98
CA LEU A 77 -12.08 5.87 -10.34
C LEU A 77 -13.05 5.89 -9.16
N SER A 78 -12.88 4.98 -8.20
CA SER A 78 -13.65 5.02 -6.95
C SER A 78 -13.12 6.09 -6.01
N LYS A 79 -11.80 6.19 -5.82
CA LYS A 79 -11.15 7.20 -4.98
C LYS A 79 -9.68 7.36 -5.34
N GLU A 80 -9.14 8.57 -5.22
CA GLU A 80 -7.78 8.92 -5.63
C GLU A 80 -6.68 8.10 -4.93
N ASN A 81 -6.91 7.64 -3.69
CA ASN A 81 -5.97 6.78 -2.98
C ASN A 81 -5.80 5.39 -3.62
N GLY A 82 -6.71 4.97 -4.52
CA GLY A 82 -6.56 3.77 -5.33
C GLY A 82 -5.34 3.81 -6.25
N LEU A 83 -4.79 5.00 -6.54
CA LEU A 83 -3.52 5.16 -7.27
C LEU A 83 -2.30 4.66 -6.50
N LEU A 84 -2.44 4.27 -5.23
CA LEU A 84 -1.35 3.67 -4.44
C LEU A 84 -1.10 2.19 -4.75
N VAL A 85 -1.98 1.52 -5.50
CA VAL A 85 -1.84 0.09 -5.83
C VAL A 85 -0.49 -0.29 -6.45
N PRO A 86 0.11 0.49 -7.39
CA PRO A 86 1.45 0.19 -7.88
C PRO A 86 2.51 0.13 -6.78
N LEU A 87 2.44 1.06 -5.82
CA LEU A 87 3.35 1.07 -4.68
C LEU A 87 3.11 -0.14 -3.77
N TYR A 88 1.86 -0.53 -3.54
CA TYR A 88 1.55 -1.75 -2.78
C TYR A 88 2.07 -3.00 -3.47
N CYS A 89 1.98 -3.10 -4.80
CA CYS A 89 2.57 -4.20 -5.57
C CYS A 89 4.10 -4.24 -5.44
N ALA A 90 4.76 -3.07 -5.46
CA ALA A 90 6.20 -2.98 -5.24
C ALA A 90 6.59 -3.47 -3.84
N VAL A 91 5.85 -3.07 -2.80
CA VAL A 91 6.04 -3.55 -1.43
C VAL A 91 5.86 -5.07 -1.36
N ILE A 92 4.79 -5.61 -1.94
CA ILE A 92 4.56 -7.06 -1.98
C ILE A 92 5.74 -7.79 -2.64
N GLU A 93 6.27 -7.30 -3.76
CA GLU A 93 7.43 -7.93 -4.39
C GLU A 93 8.66 -7.91 -3.49
N LEU A 94 8.93 -6.80 -2.82
CA LEU A 94 10.10 -6.66 -1.95
C LEU A 94 10.06 -7.57 -0.73
N PHE A 95 8.88 -7.81 -0.14
CA PHE A 95 8.75 -8.57 1.11
C PHE A 95 8.32 -10.03 0.92
N LEU A 96 7.47 -10.32 -0.07
CA LEU A 96 6.87 -11.65 -0.23
C LEU A 96 7.64 -12.55 -1.19
N PHE A 97 8.19 -12.00 -2.28
CA PHE A 97 8.81 -12.79 -3.35
C PHE A 97 10.34 -12.74 -3.29
N LYS A 98 10.96 -13.92 -3.17
CA LYS A 98 12.42 -14.07 -3.09
C LYS A 98 13.06 -14.48 -4.40
N GLN A 99 12.28 -15.05 -5.31
CA GLN A 99 12.78 -15.46 -6.61
C GLN A 99 13.18 -14.23 -7.42
N PRO A 100 14.26 -14.31 -8.23
CA PRO A 100 14.66 -13.20 -9.07
C PRO A 100 13.50 -12.81 -9.99
N ARG A 101 13.35 -11.50 -10.19
CA ARG A 101 12.31 -10.96 -11.06
C ARG A 101 12.60 -11.41 -12.49
N THR A 102 11.65 -12.11 -13.10
CA THR A 102 11.72 -12.43 -14.52
C THR A 102 11.60 -11.16 -15.35
N ARG A 103 12.00 -11.22 -16.63
CA ARG A 103 11.92 -10.07 -17.55
C ARG A 103 10.51 -9.48 -17.63
N SER A 104 9.46 -10.32 -17.61
CA SER A 104 8.07 -9.85 -17.64
C SER A 104 7.69 -9.09 -16.38
N VAL A 105 8.11 -9.55 -15.20
CA VAL A 105 7.86 -8.86 -13.92
C VAL A 105 8.62 -7.54 -13.87
N LEU A 106 9.87 -7.51 -14.34
CA LEU A 106 10.66 -6.27 -14.40
C LEU A 106 10.03 -5.22 -15.32
N ILE A 107 9.60 -5.62 -16.52
CA ILE A 107 8.91 -4.72 -17.47
C ILE A 107 7.62 -4.21 -16.84
N PHE A 108 6.81 -5.12 -16.28
CA PHE A 108 5.57 -4.75 -15.61
C PHE A 108 5.81 -3.75 -14.49
N GLN A 109 6.70 -4.05 -13.55
CA GLN A 109 6.97 -3.16 -12.41
C GLN A 109 7.56 -1.82 -12.83
N SER A 110 8.48 -1.83 -13.80
CA SER A 110 9.08 -0.59 -14.30
C SER A 110 8.01 0.31 -14.90
N GLY A 111 7.15 -0.22 -15.77
CA GLY A 111 6.06 0.55 -16.34
C GLY A 111 5.01 0.94 -15.29
N PHE A 112 4.57 0.00 -14.48
CA PHE A 112 3.43 0.17 -13.60
C PHE A 112 3.73 1.03 -12.37
N VAL A 113 4.96 0.96 -11.82
CA VAL A 113 5.37 1.74 -10.64
C VAL A 113 6.04 3.04 -11.03
N ILE A 114 6.97 3.03 -11.99
CA ILE A 114 7.79 4.21 -12.31
C ILE A 114 6.99 5.20 -13.17
N ALA A 115 6.21 4.74 -14.14
CA ALA A 115 5.46 5.65 -15.01
C ALA A 115 4.53 6.61 -14.26
N PRO A 116 3.65 6.18 -13.31
CA PRO A 116 2.80 7.12 -12.59
C PRO A 116 3.59 8.11 -11.73
N ILE A 117 4.72 7.69 -11.16
CA ILE A 117 5.61 8.58 -10.39
C ILE A 117 6.20 9.66 -11.31
N VAL A 118 6.75 9.25 -12.45
CA VAL A 118 7.34 10.17 -13.43
C VAL A 118 6.28 11.12 -13.99
N VAL A 119 5.09 10.61 -14.35
CA VAL A 119 3.98 11.45 -14.82
C VAL A 119 3.58 12.47 -13.75
N GLY A 120 3.48 12.05 -12.48
CA GLY A 120 3.18 12.94 -11.36
C GLY A 120 4.25 14.03 -11.18
N LEU A 121 5.53 13.68 -11.26
CA LEU A 121 6.64 14.63 -11.17
C LEU A 121 6.68 15.61 -12.35
N VAL A 122 6.48 15.11 -13.57
CA VAL A 122 6.42 15.94 -14.79
C VAL A 122 5.25 16.90 -14.71
N ALA A 123 4.08 16.46 -14.25
CA ALA A 123 2.93 17.34 -14.03
C ALA A 123 3.22 18.40 -12.96
N LEU A 124 3.89 18.01 -11.86
CA LEU A 124 4.26 18.92 -10.77
C LEU A 124 5.22 20.03 -11.24
N VAL A 125 6.22 19.69 -12.04
CA VAL A 125 7.23 20.63 -12.55
C VAL A 125 6.71 21.42 -13.75
N GLY A 126 5.91 20.80 -14.63
CA GLY A 126 5.40 21.42 -15.85
C GLY A 126 4.17 22.30 -15.64
N MET A 127 3.42 22.13 -14.55
CA MET A 127 2.19 22.89 -14.26
C MET A 127 2.04 23.29 -12.78
N PRO A 128 3.08 23.87 -12.15
CA PRO A 128 3.06 24.17 -10.71
C PRO A 128 1.91 25.10 -10.33
N ASP A 129 1.66 26.16 -11.12
CA ASP A 129 0.61 27.14 -10.84
C ASP A 129 -0.79 26.52 -10.84
N ARG A 130 -1.07 25.57 -11.74
CA ARG A 130 -2.36 24.88 -11.78
C ARG A 130 -2.58 24.01 -10.55
N ILE A 131 -1.53 23.36 -10.08
CA ILE A 131 -1.57 22.48 -8.90
C ILE A 131 -1.69 23.33 -7.62
N LEU A 132 -0.91 24.41 -7.54
CA LEU A 132 -0.88 25.29 -6.38
C LEU A 132 -2.11 26.22 -6.31
N ALA A 133 -2.75 26.56 -7.44
CA ALA A 133 -3.96 27.38 -7.47
C ALA A 133 -5.09 26.81 -6.61
N GLY A 134 -5.21 25.48 -6.51
CA GLY A 134 -6.19 24.80 -5.66
C GLY A 134 -5.98 25.04 -4.15
N TYR A 135 -4.79 25.50 -3.75
CA TYR A 135 -4.45 25.84 -2.37
C TYR A 135 -4.66 27.33 -2.06
N SER A 136 -4.88 28.19 -3.07
CA SER A 136 -5.06 29.64 -2.87
C SER A 136 -6.29 30.00 -2.02
N GLN A 137 -7.32 29.16 -2.05
CA GLN A 137 -8.58 29.32 -1.29
C GLN A 137 -8.59 28.50 0.01
N ARG A 138 -7.44 27.94 0.41
CA ARG A 138 -7.31 27.09 1.60
C ARG A 138 -6.54 27.83 2.68
N GLU A 139 -6.90 27.58 3.94
CA GLU A 139 -6.23 28.19 5.09
C GLU A 139 -4.75 27.82 5.20
N TRP A 140 -4.40 26.58 4.86
CA TRP A 140 -3.02 26.08 4.91
C TRP A 140 -2.45 25.83 3.53
N THR A 141 -1.22 26.28 3.36
CA THR A 141 -0.39 26.05 2.18
C THR A 141 -0.03 24.57 2.01
N LEU A 142 0.40 24.17 0.82
CA LEU A 142 0.85 22.80 0.56
C LEU A 142 2.01 22.37 1.50
N PRO A 143 3.07 23.17 1.72
CA PRO A 143 4.15 22.79 2.64
C PRO A 143 3.67 22.55 4.08
N GLU A 144 2.81 23.43 4.61
CA GLU A 144 2.24 23.27 5.95
C GLU A 144 1.44 21.98 6.07
N ARG A 145 0.67 21.61 5.04
CA ARG A 145 -0.07 20.34 4.99
C ARG A 145 0.88 19.14 5.01
N LEU A 146 1.94 19.16 4.21
CA LEU A 146 2.93 18.07 4.17
C LEU A 146 3.66 17.92 5.50
N LEU A 147 4.09 19.03 6.11
CA LEU A 147 4.71 19.03 7.44
C LEU A 147 3.75 18.50 8.50
N THR A 148 2.49 18.95 8.47
CA THR A 148 1.46 18.50 9.43
C THR A 148 1.18 17.00 9.27
N GLN A 149 1.19 16.46 8.05
CA GLN A 149 1.00 15.03 7.81
C GLN A 149 2.05 14.16 8.51
N CYS A 150 3.29 14.65 8.67
CA CYS A 150 4.35 13.91 9.37
C CYS A 150 3.98 13.56 10.80
N ARG A 151 3.20 14.40 11.51
CA ARG A 151 2.73 14.10 12.87
C ARG A 151 1.36 13.42 12.88
N VAL A 152 0.48 13.76 11.94
CA VAL A 152 -0.88 13.20 11.84
C VAL A 152 -0.84 11.69 11.58
N ILE A 153 0.10 11.19 10.76
CA ILE A 153 0.26 9.74 10.54
C ILE A 153 0.49 8.99 11.87
N TRP A 154 1.28 9.57 12.78
CA TRP A 154 1.54 8.98 14.09
C TRP A 154 0.35 9.05 15.03
N ASP A 155 -0.50 10.07 14.91
CA ASP A 155 -1.79 10.11 15.60
C ASP A 155 -2.70 8.96 15.13
N TYR A 156 -2.80 8.72 13.81
CA TYR A 156 -3.53 7.56 13.27
C TYR A 156 -2.94 6.21 13.72
N ILE A 157 -1.60 6.08 13.79
CA ILE A 157 -0.94 4.87 14.34
C ILE A 157 -1.31 4.70 15.82
N GLY A 158 -1.29 5.79 16.60
CA GLY A 158 -1.73 5.77 18.00
C GLY A 158 -3.18 5.31 18.14
N GLN A 159 -4.07 5.84 17.31
CA GLN A 159 -5.48 5.46 17.26
C GLN A 159 -5.71 4.00 16.83
N LEU A 160 -4.82 3.44 16.00
CA LEU A 160 -4.84 2.03 15.61
C LEU A 160 -4.45 1.10 16.77
N LEU A 161 -3.55 1.55 17.66
CA LEU A 161 -3.08 0.76 18.80
C LEU A 161 -3.98 0.93 20.03
N LEU A 162 -4.42 2.16 20.30
CA LEU A 162 -5.20 2.56 21.46
C LEU A 162 -6.43 3.37 20.98
N PRO A 163 -7.54 2.69 20.67
CA PRO A 163 -8.69 3.36 20.08
C PRO A 163 -9.35 4.34 21.06
N ASN A 164 -9.56 5.58 20.61
CA ASN A 164 -10.23 6.63 21.38
C ASN A 164 -11.42 7.20 20.57
N PRO A 165 -12.68 6.84 20.91
CA PRO A 165 -13.86 7.27 20.16
C PRO A 165 -14.01 8.79 20.03
N VAL A 166 -13.52 9.57 21.00
CA VAL A 166 -13.61 11.04 20.98
C VAL A 166 -12.70 11.65 19.91
N ARG A 167 -11.53 11.04 19.68
CA ARG A 167 -10.54 11.51 18.68
C ARG A 167 -10.72 10.89 17.30
N MET A 168 -11.51 9.82 17.19
CA MET A 168 -11.84 9.13 15.93
C MET A 168 -13.04 9.76 15.19
N GLY A 169 -13.48 10.95 15.61
CA GLY A 169 -14.57 11.68 15.00
C GLY A 169 -14.23 12.16 13.58
N LEU A 170 -15.26 12.58 12.84
CA LEU A 170 -15.12 13.10 11.48
C LEU A 170 -14.35 14.44 11.42
N PHE A 171 -14.48 15.25 12.47
CA PHE A 171 -13.89 16.57 12.56
C PHE A 171 -12.56 16.51 13.31
N SER A 172 -11.54 17.15 12.74
CA SER A 172 -10.18 17.25 13.31
C SER A 172 -9.74 18.71 13.33
N ASP A 173 -10.65 19.58 13.78
CA ASP A 173 -10.46 21.03 13.77
C ASP A 173 -9.47 21.50 14.85
N ASP A 174 -9.06 20.60 15.74
CA ASP A 174 -8.03 20.80 16.77
C ASP A 174 -6.60 20.65 16.21
N VAL A 175 -6.44 20.20 14.97
CA VAL A 175 -5.12 20.02 14.34
C VAL A 175 -4.53 21.38 13.96
N VAL A 176 -3.53 21.82 14.71
CA VAL A 176 -2.76 23.04 14.38
C VAL A 176 -1.78 22.80 13.22
N ALA A 177 -1.70 23.71 12.24
CA ALA A 177 -0.75 23.59 11.15
C ALA A 177 0.71 23.62 11.64
N SER A 178 1.54 22.73 11.10
CA SER A 178 2.99 22.77 11.28
C SER A 178 3.61 23.81 10.34
N THR A 179 4.13 24.90 10.89
CA THR A 179 4.77 25.99 10.13
C THR A 179 6.25 25.77 9.90
N SER A 180 6.89 24.93 10.72
CA SER A 180 8.28 24.50 10.53
C SER A 180 8.51 23.08 11.06
N ILE A 181 9.69 22.52 10.81
CA ILE A 181 10.06 21.18 11.28
C ILE A 181 10.01 21.08 12.82
N PHE A 182 10.31 22.16 13.54
CA PHE A 182 10.36 22.17 15.00
C PHE A 182 9.14 22.84 15.65
N GLN A 183 8.21 23.39 14.87
CA GLN A 183 7.00 24.03 15.37
C GLN A 183 5.76 23.44 14.69
N PRO A 184 5.00 22.58 15.40
CA PRO A 184 5.29 21.98 16.72
C PRO A 184 6.47 20.99 16.69
N TRP A 185 7.12 20.73 17.83
CA TRP A 185 8.25 19.79 17.93
C TRP A 185 7.86 18.35 17.55
N THR A 186 6.57 18.02 17.68
CA THR A 186 6.01 16.74 17.25
C THR A 186 6.14 16.51 15.75
N THR A 187 6.33 17.56 14.94
CA THR A 187 6.60 17.46 13.50
C THR A 187 7.93 16.78 13.25
N ALA A 188 9.01 17.24 13.92
CA ALA A 188 10.32 16.60 13.86
C ALA A 188 10.26 15.16 14.39
N ALA A 189 9.56 14.93 15.49
CA ALA A 189 9.39 13.58 16.05
C ALA A 189 8.67 12.64 15.08
N GLY A 190 7.57 13.09 14.46
CA GLY A 190 6.82 12.32 13.48
C GLY A 190 7.60 12.07 12.19
N LEU A 191 8.42 13.03 11.76
CA LEU A 191 9.33 12.85 10.63
C LEU A 191 10.40 11.79 10.94
N LEU A 192 11.08 11.91 12.08
CA LEU A 192 12.10 10.95 12.52
C LEU A 192 11.51 9.55 12.71
N GLY A 193 10.32 9.46 13.33
CA GLY A 193 9.59 8.21 13.46
C GLY A 193 9.32 7.58 12.10
N SER A 194 8.76 8.35 11.16
CA SER A 194 8.41 7.85 9.81
C SER A 194 9.64 7.34 9.05
N VAL A 195 10.75 8.09 9.11
CA VAL A 195 12.03 7.67 8.55
C VAL A 195 12.54 6.40 9.23
N GLY A 196 12.46 6.33 10.56
CA GLY A 196 12.86 5.16 11.33
C GLY A 196 12.08 3.90 10.93
N VAL A 197 10.76 3.99 10.79
CA VAL A 197 9.91 2.87 10.33
C VAL A 197 10.27 2.48 8.90
N GLY A 198 10.50 3.45 8.01
CA GLY A 198 10.93 3.17 6.63
C GLY A 198 12.27 2.44 6.56
N VAL A 199 13.27 2.91 7.31
CA VAL A 199 14.59 2.27 7.40
C VAL A 199 14.49 0.88 8.00
N ALA A 200 13.76 0.72 9.11
CA ALA A 200 13.52 -0.59 9.73
C ALA A 200 12.83 -1.55 8.74
N GLY A 201 11.87 -1.06 7.97
CA GLY A 201 11.21 -1.84 6.91
C GLY A 201 12.18 -2.30 5.82
N VAL A 202 13.07 -1.42 5.35
CA VAL A 202 14.10 -1.78 4.34
C VAL A 202 15.12 -2.77 4.91
N VAL A 203 15.60 -2.56 6.13
CA VAL A 203 16.53 -3.50 6.79
C VAL A 203 15.86 -4.85 6.96
N PHE A 204 14.62 -4.89 7.46
CA PHE A 204 13.85 -6.12 7.60
C PHE A 204 13.60 -6.81 6.25
N ALA A 205 13.30 -6.07 5.19
CA ALA A 205 13.17 -6.63 3.84
C ALA A 205 14.46 -7.33 3.40
N ARG A 206 15.62 -6.71 3.68
CA ARG A 206 16.94 -7.28 3.37
C ARG A 206 17.20 -8.52 4.23
N GLU A 207 16.95 -8.48 5.54
CA GLU A 207 17.14 -9.62 6.43
C GLU A 207 16.22 -10.79 6.11
N VAL A 208 14.96 -10.54 5.73
CA VAL A 208 14.06 -11.62 5.26
C VAL A 208 14.52 -12.19 3.93
N ALA A 209 15.08 -11.35 3.04
CA ALA A 209 15.69 -11.80 1.81
C ALA A 209 16.97 -12.63 2.05
N PHE A 210 17.81 -12.27 3.02
CA PHE A 210 19.10 -12.93 3.30
C PHE A 210 19.00 -14.10 4.32
N GLY A 211 18.28 -13.93 5.42
CA GLY A 211 18.25 -14.83 6.58
C GLY A 211 17.48 -16.15 6.39
N PHE A 212 16.66 -16.28 5.35
CA PHE A 212 15.91 -17.50 5.05
C PHE A 212 16.48 -18.32 3.89
N SER A 213 17.76 -18.13 3.57
CA SER A 213 18.55 -19.04 2.73
C SER A 213 18.58 -20.49 3.26
N ARG A 214 18.05 -20.77 4.47
CA ARG A 214 18.10 -22.10 5.09
C ARG A 214 16.79 -22.88 5.27
N HIS A 215 15.59 -22.34 5.07
CA HIS A 215 14.37 -23.16 5.25
C HIS A 215 13.25 -22.95 4.22
N ARG A 216 12.60 -24.09 3.93
CA ARG A 216 11.73 -24.42 2.80
C ARG A 216 10.57 -23.43 2.58
N PRO A 217 10.06 -23.31 1.34
CA PRO A 217 8.90 -22.48 1.03
C PRO A 217 7.66 -22.87 1.85
N VAL A 218 7.03 -21.88 2.48
CA VAL A 218 5.89 -22.01 3.41
C VAL A 218 4.58 -22.42 2.70
N PHE A 219 4.53 -22.42 1.37
CA PHE A 219 3.28 -22.62 0.61
C PHE A 219 3.45 -23.48 -0.66
N CYS A 220 4.20 -24.58 -0.58
CA CYS A 220 3.92 -25.71 -1.49
C CYS A 220 2.77 -26.51 -0.88
N GLY A 221 1.55 -26.36 -1.44
CA GLY A 221 0.50 -27.35 -1.25
C GLY A 221 0.97 -28.74 -1.76
N PRO A 222 0.28 -29.83 -1.40
CA PRO A 222 0.69 -31.18 -1.77
C PRO A 222 0.80 -31.27 -3.29
N ARG A 223 2.01 -31.50 -3.79
CA ARG A 223 2.20 -32.03 -5.15
C ARG A 223 1.89 -33.51 -5.10
N ASP A 224 0.62 -33.85 -4.96
CA ASP A 224 0.17 -35.23 -5.09
C ASP A 224 0.13 -35.60 -6.57
N GLY A 225 1.19 -36.30 -6.98
CA GLY A 225 1.14 -37.48 -7.82
C GLY A 225 0.50 -37.38 -9.20
N VAL A 226 1.24 -36.87 -10.18
CA VAL A 226 1.11 -37.36 -11.57
C VAL A 226 2.50 -37.41 -12.21
N HIS A 227 3.12 -38.59 -12.17
CA HIS A 227 3.95 -39.19 -13.21
C HIS A 227 4.74 -40.37 -12.64
N ARG A 228 4.21 -41.59 -12.84
CA ARG A 228 4.99 -42.81 -13.12
C ARG A 228 4.01 -43.91 -13.54
N VAL A 229 3.70 -43.96 -14.83
CA VAL A 229 3.41 -45.22 -15.53
C VAL A 229 4.23 -45.16 -16.81
N ALA A 230 5.39 -45.81 -16.74
CA ALA A 230 6.21 -46.22 -17.87
C ALA A 230 6.69 -47.62 -17.52
N ALA A 231 5.95 -48.61 -18.01
CA ALA A 231 6.32 -50.01 -18.28
C ALA A 231 5.06 -50.71 -18.80
#